data_AF-A0A8S3DE17-F1
#
_entry.id   AF-A0A8S3DE17-F1
#
_cell.length_a   1.000
_cell.length_b   1.000
_cell.length_c   1.000
_cell.angle_alpha   90.00
_cell.angle_beta   90.00
_cell.angle_gamma   90.00
#
_symmetry.space_group_name_H-M   'P 1'
#
loop_
_entity.id
_entity.type
_entity.pdbx_description
1 polymer ?
#
loop_
_entity_poly.entity_id
_entity_poly.type
_entity_poly.pdbx_seq_one_letter_code
_entity_poly.pdbx_strand_id
1 'polypeptide(L)'
;MALLVKNNGVIDVRVDIPKILWSSSNTAMSEDLSSSSNNTSSSSSSSSLENSLREFLALGEIDTSIKFACENQLYTHALIISYLTDKQSFEKTMQNIIFNLDNGDVLKTFYELGAGSIPSVVTNVTKAHYGDWKRHLAVILANRTDTNADFVDLCIKTMGDTFIASGRIYAGHFCYLIANVPFGSYRNNADKLAVIGSIHAGQSNLSFATIPNLQLTEVYEYALRKCLTTYIPLKVYYTSKLVLHGLKREALAYCEEIGQTLIRQGNVSYIQLVDLQLFILMAEKSRAFTRNFQLDPMSYKEPTWLIELRRIIQNLIDNAFLNKTVRDDTINPSVQQIHKIENNAQQTTQSTYADRKPSTNSRQTEQINTMTPSTSVAYPSVTNTNIINGCDPSNPVTTEQISYQNSTATNYPNTLT
;
A
#
# COMPACT_ATOMS: atom_id res chain seq x y z
N MET A 1 9.22 -13.86 -6.92
CA MET A 1 10.23 -13.34 -7.87
C MET A 1 10.81 -14.41 -8.77
N ALA A 2 11.53 -15.42 -8.26
CA ALA A 2 12.14 -16.46 -9.11
C ALA A 2 11.14 -17.19 -10.03
N LEU A 3 9.92 -17.48 -9.56
CA LEU A 3 8.86 -18.08 -10.37
C LEU A 3 8.42 -17.15 -11.53
N LEU A 4 8.30 -15.84 -11.28
CA LEU A 4 7.91 -14.86 -12.30
C LEU A 4 8.98 -14.78 -13.38
N VAL A 5 10.26 -14.79 -12.98
CA VAL A 5 11.38 -14.78 -13.93
C VAL A 5 11.38 -16.05 -14.78
N LYS A 6 11.21 -17.23 -14.16
CA LYS A 6 11.18 -18.52 -14.87
C LYS A 6 10.03 -18.61 -15.88
N ASN A 7 8.86 -18.10 -15.52
CA ASN A 7 7.66 -18.19 -16.35
C ASN A 7 7.41 -16.92 -17.18
N ASN A 8 8.44 -16.09 -17.38
CA ASN A 8 8.38 -14.89 -18.19
C ASN A 8 7.28 -13.88 -17.82
N GLY A 9 6.95 -13.78 -16.54
CA GLY A 9 5.92 -12.88 -16.00
C GLY A 9 4.51 -13.46 -16.03
N VAL A 10 4.31 -14.67 -16.58
CA VAL A 10 3.02 -15.35 -16.65
C VAL A 10 2.96 -16.42 -15.57
N ILE A 11 2.12 -16.24 -14.55
CA ILE A 11 1.89 -17.23 -13.50
C ILE A 11 0.39 -17.40 -13.31
N ASP A 12 -0.05 -18.64 -13.17
CA ASP A 12 -1.39 -18.89 -12.67
C ASP A 12 -1.39 -18.73 -11.14
N VAL A 13 -1.86 -17.57 -10.70
CA VAL A 13 -1.96 -17.20 -9.29
C VAL A 13 -2.87 -18.16 -8.51
N ARG A 14 -3.80 -18.87 -9.16
CA ARG A 14 -4.71 -19.84 -8.53
C ARG A 14 -4.06 -21.19 -8.29
N VAL A 15 -3.01 -21.54 -9.03
CA VAL A 15 -2.44 -22.90 -9.02
C VAL A 15 -1.00 -22.91 -8.53
N ASP A 16 -0.15 -22.04 -9.06
CA ASP A 16 1.29 -22.08 -8.81
C ASP A 16 1.64 -21.50 -7.42
N ILE A 17 1.02 -20.39 -7.07
CA ILE A 17 1.29 -19.68 -5.80
C ILE A 17 0.82 -20.49 -4.59
N PRO A 18 -0.39 -21.07 -4.55
CA PRO A 18 -0.83 -21.90 -3.43
C PRO A 18 0.08 -23.10 -3.18
N LYS A 19 0.54 -23.79 -4.23
CA LYS A 19 1.45 -24.94 -4.11
C LYS A 19 2.77 -24.56 -3.44
N ILE A 20 3.34 -23.41 -3.79
CA ILE A 20 4.58 -22.91 -3.19
C ILE A 20 4.36 -22.52 -1.73
N LEU A 21 3.27 -21.79 -1.44
CA LEU A 21 2.94 -21.40 -0.08
C LEU A 21 2.75 -22.64 0.80
N TRP A 22 1.99 -23.63 0.33
CA TRP A 22 1.72 -24.87 1.04
C TRP A 22 3.00 -25.68 1.30
N SER A 23 3.81 -25.92 0.27
CA SER A 23 5.06 -26.68 0.39
C SER A 23 6.07 -26.00 1.32
N SER A 24 6.22 -24.67 1.22
CA SER A 24 7.13 -23.91 2.10
C SER A 24 6.71 -23.93 3.58
N SER A 25 5.44 -24.21 3.85
CA SER A 25 4.89 -24.33 5.20
C SER A 25 5.06 -25.75 5.75
N ASN A 26 5.19 -26.76 4.89
CA ASN A 26 5.38 -28.16 5.29
C ASN A 26 6.83 -28.49 5.61
N THR A 27 7.80 -27.85 4.93
CA THR A 27 9.22 -27.98 5.28
C THR A 27 9.53 -27.56 6.72
N ALA A 28 8.71 -26.70 7.32
CA ALA A 28 8.83 -26.27 8.71
C ALA A 28 8.16 -27.22 9.73
N MET A 29 7.35 -28.19 9.27
CA MET A 29 6.50 -29.02 10.15
C MET A 29 6.81 -30.52 10.04
N SER A 30 7.80 -30.90 9.25
CA SER A 30 8.16 -32.30 8.96
C SER A 30 8.97 -33.02 10.05
N GLU A 31 9.17 -32.43 11.24
CA GLU A 31 9.85 -33.11 12.36
C GLU A 31 8.92 -33.73 13.41
N ASP A 32 7.62 -33.38 13.50
CA ASP A 32 6.75 -33.86 14.60
C ASP A 32 5.40 -34.42 14.11
N LEU A 33 5.42 -35.51 13.36
CA LEU A 33 4.22 -36.34 13.11
C LEU A 33 4.55 -37.82 13.36
N SER A 34 4.83 -38.15 14.63
CA SER A 34 4.63 -39.51 15.10
C SER A 34 3.12 -39.78 15.18
N SER A 35 2.69 -40.77 14.42
CA SER A 35 1.34 -41.33 14.40
C SER A 35 0.83 -41.68 15.80
N SER A 36 -0.03 -40.82 16.36
CA SER A 36 -0.88 -41.21 17.49
C SER A 36 -2.08 -41.98 16.96
N SER A 37 -1.99 -43.30 17.05
CA SER A 37 -3.12 -44.22 16.97
C SER A 37 -4.11 -43.90 18.09
N ASN A 38 -5.27 -43.33 17.75
CA ASN A 38 -6.33 -43.13 18.74
C ASN A 38 -7.27 -44.32 18.76
N ASN A 39 -7.24 -45.00 19.91
CA ASN A 39 -8.10 -46.08 20.33
C ASN A 39 -9.59 -45.73 20.20
N THR A 40 -10.34 -46.64 19.60
CA THR A 40 -11.80 -46.69 19.57
C THR A 40 -12.34 -47.07 20.94
N SER A 41 -12.66 -46.07 21.75
CA SER A 41 -13.43 -46.21 23.00
C SER A 41 -14.48 -45.09 23.14
N SER A 42 -15.25 -44.83 22.08
CA SER A 42 -16.24 -43.74 21.98
C SER A 42 -17.67 -44.20 21.63
N SER A 43 -17.93 -45.50 21.49
CA SER A 43 -19.19 -46.01 20.94
C SER A 43 -20.39 -46.00 21.90
N SER A 44 -20.18 -45.96 23.21
CA SER A 44 -21.26 -46.03 24.21
C SER A 44 -21.83 -44.66 24.59
N SER A 45 -21.01 -43.61 24.61
CA SER A 45 -21.46 -42.23 24.88
C SER A 45 -22.20 -41.63 23.68
N SER A 46 -21.77 -41.93 22.46
CA SER A 46 -22.44 -41.46 21.23
C SER A 46 -23.89 -41.94 21.13
N SER A 47 -24.15 -43.22 21.46
CA SER A 47 -25.51 -43.78 21.43
C SER A 47 -26.47 -43.13 22.43
N SER A 48 -25.97 -42.67 23.58
CA SER A 48 -26.80 -41.99 24.59
C SER A 48 -27.21 -40.60 24.13
N LEU A 49 -26.30 -39.85 23.51
CA LEU A 49 -26.57 -38.52 22.99
C LEU A 49 -27.57 -38.56 21.82
N GLU A 50 -27.47 -39.58 20.96
CA GLU A 50 -28.46 -39.80 19.91
C GLU A 50 -29.86 -40.13 20.46
N ASN A 51 -29.96 -40.86 21.57
CA ASN A 51 -31.25 -41.15 22.21
C ASN A 51 -31.92 -39.88 22.75
N SER A 52 -31.17 -39.00 23.40
CA SER A 52 -31.68 -37.68 23.82
C SER A 52 -32.10 -36.83 22.62
N LEU A 53 -31.36 -36.90 21.51
CA LEU A 53 -31.75 -36.21 20.28
C LEU A 53 -33.07 -36.76 19.71
N ARG A 54 -33.27 -38.09 19.73
CA ARG A 54 -34.54 -38.73 19.33
C ARG A 54 -35.71 -38.26 20.19
N GLU A 55 -35.51 -38.04 21.48
CA GLU A 55 -36.53 -37.52 22.40
C GLU A 55 -36.94 -36.08 22.03
N PHE A 56 -35.99 -35.16 21.85
CA PHE A 56 -36.29 -33.78 21.43
C PHE A 56 -37.05 -33.74 20.09
N LEU A 57 -36.66 -34.59 19.13
CA LEU A 57 -37.34 -34.67 17.84
C LEU A 57 -38.74 -35.27 17.95
N ALA A 58 -38.96 -36.26 18.83
CA ALA A 58 -40.27 -36.84 19.09
C ALA A 58 -41.24 -35.84 19.73
N LEU A 59 -40.72 -34.92 20.55
CA LEU A 59 -41.48 -33.82 21.14
C LEU A 59 -41.76 -32.66 20.16
N GLY A 60 -41.16 -32.70 18.96
CA GLY A 60 -41.30 -31.64 17.95
C GLY A 60 -40.47 -30.38 18.23
N GLU A 61 -39.56 -30.42 19.21
CA GLU A 61 -38.73 -29.27 19.57
C GLU A 61 -37.46 -29.20 18.69
N ILE A 62 -37.63 -28.69 17.48
CA ILE A 62 -36.54 -28.67 16.49
C ILE A 62 -35.39 -27.73 16.93
N ASP A 63 -35.69 -26.53 17.42
CA ASP A 63 -34.67 -25.55 17.82
C ASP A 63 -33.82 -26.01 19.02
N THR A 64 -34.42 -26.70 19.98
CA THR A 64 -33.69 -27.24 21.14
C THR A 64 -32.82 -28.41 20.72
N SER A 65 -33.32 -29.27 19.82
CA SER A 65 -32.53 -30.38 19.25
C SER A 65 -31.27 -29.89 18.52
N ILE A 66 -31.36 -28.81 17.74
CA ILE A 66 -30.21 -28.23 17.01
C ILE A 66 -29.19 -27.65 17.98
N LYS A 67 -29.62 -26.91 19.00
CA LYS A 67 -28.73 -26.36 20.04
C LYS A 67 -28.02 -27.47 20.80
N PHE A 68 -28.77 -28.47 21.26
CA PHE A 68 -28.23 -29.63 21.97
C PHE A 68 -27.19 -30.38 21.12
N ALA A 69 -27.47 -30.58 19.83
CA ALA A 69 -26.54 -31.22 18.91
C ALA A 69 -25.26 -30.39 18.72
N CYS A 70 -25.35 -29.06 18.65
CA CYS A 70 -24.17 -28.19 18.53
C CYS A 70 -23.29 -28.22 19.79
N GLU A 71 -23.90 -28.16 20.98
CA GLU A 71 -23.18 -28.16 22.27
C GLU A 71 -22.44 -29.48 22.51
N ASN A 72 -23.00 -30.60 22.03
CA ASN A 72 -22.42 -31.94 22.16
C ASN A 72 -21.56 -32.36 20.94
N GLN A 73 -21.19 -31.42 20.06
CA GLN A 73 -20.35 -31.67 18.86
C GLN A 73 -20.93 -32.70 17.87
N LEU A 74 -22.25 -32.92 17.87
CA LEU A 74 -22.98 -33.75 16.90
C LEU A 74 -23.30 -32.96 15.62
N TYR A 75 -22.28 -32.36 15.01
CA TYR A 75 -22.45 -31.38 13.92
C TYR A 75 -23.16 -31.94 12.69
N THR A 76 -22.95 -33.21 12.35
CA THR A 76 -23.65 -33.86 11.23
C THR A 76 -25.17 -33.90 11.44
N HIS A 77 -25.61 -34.27 12.64
CA HIS A 77 -27.03 -34.28 12.99
C HIS A 77 -27.60 -32.86 13.01
N ALA A 78 -26.87 -31.91 13.61
CA ALA A 78 -27.28 -30.51 13.62
C ALA A 78 -27.46 -29.94 12.20
N LEU A 79 -26.54 -30.23 11.28
CA LEU A 79 -26.61 -29.80 9.87
C LEU A 79 -27.79 -30.43 9.12
N ILE A 80 -28.03 -31.74 9.29
CA ILE A 80 -29.16 -32.43 8.63
C ILE A 80 -30.49 -31.87 9.15
N ILE A 81 -30.65 -31.78 10.47
CA ILE A 81 -31.88 -31.26 11.08
C ILE A 81 -32.12 -29.82 10.63
N SER A 82 -31.13 -28.95 10.76
CA SER A 82 -31.26 -27.53 10.38
C SER A 82 -31.52 -27.32 8.89
N TYR A 83 -30.93 -28.14 8.01
CA TYR A 83 -31.19 -28.11 6.56
C TYR A 83 -32.65 -28.47 6.22
N LEU A 84 -33.24 -29.41 6.97
CA LEU A 84 -34.63 -29.84 6.78
C LEU A 84 -35.65 -28.85 7.37
N THR A 85 -35.25 -28.00 8.31
CA THR A 85 -36.13 -27.01 8.95
C THR A 85 -36.34 -25.78 8.07
N ASP A 86 -35.29 -24.98 7.89
CA ASP A 86 -35.34 -23.73 7.16
C ASP A 86 -33.93 -23.19 6.88
N LYS A 87 -33.83 -22.30 5.89
CA LYS A 87 -32.55 -21.72 5.46
C LYS A 87 -31.85 -20.90 6.56
N GLN A 88 -32.59 -20.17 7.40
CA GLN A 88 -31.99 -19.31 8.42
C GLN A 88 -31.39 -20.15 9.56
N SER A 89 -32.09 -21.20 9.98
CA SER A 89 -31.60 -22.16 10.96
C SER A 89 -30.35 -22.88 10.47
N PHE A 90 -30.31 -23.28 9.19
CA PHE A 90 -29.12 -23.87 8.59
C PHE A 90 -27.93 -22.91 8.59
N GLU A 91 -28.10 -21.66 8.15
CA GLU A 91 -27.04 -20.65 8.16
C GLU A 91 -26.52 -20.38 9.58
N LYS A 92 -27.42 -20.23 10.56
CA LYS A 92 -27.05 -20.02 11.96
C LYS A 92 -26.29 -21.22 12.55
N THR A 93 -26.74 -22.43 12.26
CA THR A 93 -26.09 -23.67 12.71
C THR A 93 -24.71 -23.80 12.10
N MET A 94 -24.58 -23.54 10.79
CA MET A 94 -23.30 -23.54 10.09
C MET A 94 -22.33 -22.52 10.69
N GLN A 95 -22.77 -21.28 10.94
CA GLN A 95 -21.94 -20.24 11.57
C GLN A 95 -21.47 -20.64 12.97
N ASN A 96 -22.33 -21.27 13.77
CA ASN A 96 -21.96 -21.78 15.09
C ASN A 96 -20.88 -22.88 14.99
N ILE A 97 -21.04 -23.81 14.04
CA ILE A 97 -20.05 -24.88 13.80
C ILE A 97 -18.70 -24.28 13.37
N ILE A 98 -18.70 -23.33 12.42
CA ILE A 98 -17.50 -22.65 11.94
C ILE A 98 -16.83 -21.88 13.09
N PHE A 99 -17.61 -21.19 13.93
CA PHE A 99 -17.10 -20.43 15.06
C PHE A 99 -16.33 -21.32 16.06
N ASN A 100 -16.83 -22.54 16.31
CA ASN A 100 -16.23 -23.50 17.23
C ASN A 100 -14.95 -24.17 16.70
N LEU A 101 -14.64 -24.06 15.41
CA LEU A 101 -13.37 -24.53 14.87
C LEU A 101 -12.20 -23.66 15.38
N ASP A 102 -11.03 -24.29 15.50
CA ASP A 102 -9.82 -23.56 15.86
C ASP A 102 -9.50 -22.51 14.78
N ASN A 103 -9.06 -21.34 15.24
CA ASN A 103 -8.72 -20.23 14.38
C ASN A 103 -7.43 -20.48 13.57
N GLY A 104 -6.57 -21.38 14.04
CA GLY A 104 -5.39 -21.85 13.32
C GLY A 104 -5.69 -22.92 12.28
N ASP A 105 -6.92 -23.46 12.24
CA ASP A 105 -7.31 -24.46 11.25
C ASP A 105 -7.64 -23.79 9.91
N VAL A 106 -7.03 -24.30 8.85
CA VAL A 106 -7.25 -23.86 7.48
C VAL A 106 -8.68 -24.21 7.01
N LEU A 107 -9.30 -25.26 7.58
CA LEU A 107 -10.69 -25.60 7.30
C LEU A 107 -11.65 -24.47 7.68
N LYS A 108 -11.41 -23.80 8.81
CA LYS A 108 -12.19 -22.63 9.21
C LYS A 108 -12.11 -21.52 8.17
N THR A 109 -10.90 -21.26 7.64
CA THR A 109 -10.68 -20.26 6.59
C THR A 109 -11.45 -20.61 5.31
N PHE A 110 -11.45 -21.90 4.91
CA PHE A 110 -12.21 -22.35 3.77
C PHE A 110 -13.71 -22.16 3.95
N TYR A 111 -14.26 -22.52 5.12
CA TYR A 111 -15.69 -22.38 5.40
C TYR A 111 -16.13 -20.91 5.51
N GLU A 112 -15.36 -20.05 6.17
CA GLU A 112 -15.65 -18.61 6.23
C GLU A 112 -15.66 -17.98 4.84
N LEU A 113 -14.68 -18.34 3.99
CA LEU A 113 -14.60 -17.88 2.61
C LEU A 113 -15.80 -18.37 1.78
N GLY A 114 -16.17 -19.65 1.92
CA GLY A 114 -17.31 -20.25 1.23
C GLY A 114 -18.66 -19.66 1.66
N ALA A 115 -18.76 -19.22 2.92
CA ALA A 115 -19.91 -18.49 3.45
C ALA A 115 -19.96 -17.00 3.01
N GLY A 116 -19.00 -16.53 2.21
CA GLY A 116 -18.92 -15.13 1.76
C GLY A 116 -18.54 -14.15 2.86
N SER A 117 -17.98 -14.63 3.98
CA SER A 117 -17.51 -13.81 5.09
C SER A 117 -16.00 -13.65 5.02
N ILE A 118 -15.48 -12.47 5.38
CA ILE A 118 -14.02 -12.25 5.40
C ILE A 118 -13.44 -13.16 6.50
N PRO A 119 -12.50 -14.08 6.17
CA PRO A 119 -11.99 -15.01 7.16
C PRO A 119 -11.37 -14.32 8.38
N SER A 120 -11.61 -14.86 9.56
CA SER A 120 -11.14 -14.28 10.83
C SER A 120 -9.62 -14.14 10.87
N VAL A 121 -8.91 -15.07 10.21
CA VAL A 121 -7.46 -15.04 10.07
C VAL A 121 -6.97 -13.80 9.35
N VAL A 122 -7.68 -13.35 8.31
CA VAL A 122 -7.27 -12.22 7.46
C VAL A 122 -7.15 -10.92 8.27
N THR A 123 -8.01 -10.72 9.27
CA THR A 123 -8.00 -9.52 10.12
C THR A 123 -7.08 -9.63 11.32
N ASN A 124 -6.65 -10.84 11.71
CA ASN A 124 -5.93 -11.10 12.96
C ASN A 124 -4.69 -12.01 12.81
N VAL A 125 -4.07 -12.05 11.62
CA VAL A 125 -2.98 -12.97 11.24
C VAL A 125 -1.78 -12.99 12.21
N THR A 126 -1.61 -11.97 13.04
CA THR A 126 -0.45 -11.79 13.91
C THR A 126 -0.57 -12.45 15.27
N LYS A 127 -1.76 -12.94 15.63
CA LYS A 127 -1.93 -13.64 16.90
C LYS A 127 -1.43 -15.08 16.76
N ALA A 128 -0.73 -15.56 17.79
CA ALA A 128 -0.03 -16.85 17.77
C ALA A 128 -0.93 -18.05 17.42
N HIS A 129 -2.22 -17.96 17.71
CA HIS A 129 -3.19 -19.03 17.49
C HIS A 129 -3.70 -19.14 16.04
N TYR A 130 -3.37 -18.21 15.14
CA TYR A 130 -3.74 -18.30 13.71
C TYR A 130 -2.71 -19.04 12.85
N GLY A 131 -1.71 -19.68 13.46
CA GLY A 131 -0.80 -20.59 12.76
C GLY A 131 0.01 -19.94 11.62
N ASP A 132 0.35 -20.76 10.63
CA ASP A 132 1.10 -20.32 9.45
C ASP A 132 0.18 -19.66 8.42
N TRP A 133 0.21 -18.33 8.41
CA TRP A 133 -0.52 -17.49 7.47
C TRP A 133 -0.39 -17.89 5.99
N LYS A 134 0.72 -18.51 5.59
CA LYS A 134 0.94 -18.96 4.21
C LYS A 134 -0.07 -20.02 3.80
N ARG A 135 -0.45 -20.93 4.72
CA ARG A 135 -1.43 -21.99 4.46
C ARG A 135 -2.83 -21.41 4.29
N HIS A 136 -3.19 -20.44 5.11
CA HIS A 136 -4.45 -19.72 4.99
C HIS A 136 -4.54 -18.95 3.66
N LEU A 137 -3.49 -18.22 3.29
CA LEU A 137 -3.42 -17.52 2.01
C LEU A 137 -3.48 -18.49 0.81
N ALA A 138 -2.81 -19.64 0.90
CA ALA A 138 -2.87 -20.67 -0.13
C ALA A 138 -4.31 -21.16 -0.37
N VAL A 139 -5.08 -21.40 0.69
CA VAL A 139 -6.48 -21.82 0.56
C VAL A 139 -7.38 -20.72 0.01
N ILE A 140 -7.18 -19.47 0.42
CA ILE A 140 -7.92 -18.33 -0.14
C ILE A 140 -7.68 -18.22 -1.65
N LEU A 141 -6.42 -18.39 -2.09
CA LEU A 141 -6.05 -18.28 -3.50
C LEU A 141 -6.50 -19.47 -4.35
N ALA A 142 -6.38 -20.68 -3.84
CA ALA A 142 -6.77 -21.90 -4.56
C ALA A 142 -8.29 -21.96 -4.83
N ASN A 143 -9.09 -21.32 -3.98
CA ASN A 143 -10.55 -21.26 -4.10
C ASN A 143 -11.07 -19.98 -4.76
N ARG A 144 -10.18 -19.26 -5.47
CA ARG A 144 -10.57 -18.14 -6.31
C ARG A 144 -11.27 -18.65 -7.58
N THR A 145 -12.52 -18.28 -7.75
CA THR A 145 -13.31 -18.45 -8.98
C THR A 145 -13.44 -17.11 -9.69
N ASP A 146 -14.02 -17.10 -10.89
CA ASP A 146 -14.30 -15.85 -11.61
C ASP A 146 -15.45 -15.07 -10.95
N THR A 147 -16.36 -15.77 -10.26
CA THR A 147 -17.52 -15.17 -9.58
C THR A 147 -17.17 -14.53 -8.25
N ASN A 148 -16.15 -15.01 -7.54
CA ASN A 148 -15.74 -14.48 -6.23
C ASN A 148 -14.42 -13.70 -6.28
N ALA A 149 -13.89 -13.42 -7.47
CA ALA A 149 -12.56 -12.83 -7.67
C ALA A 149 -12.35 -11.53 -6.88
N ASP A 150 -13.31 -10.59 -6.97
CA ASP A 150 -13.24 -9.29 -6.29
C ASP A 150 -13.26 -9.44 -4.75
N PHE A 151 -14.04 -10.39 -4.25
CA PHE A 151 -14.13 -10.70 -2.83
C PHE A 151 -12.85 -11.35 -2.30
N VAL A 152 -12.28 -12.28 -3.06
CA VAL A 152 -10.98 -12.89 -2.75
C VAL A 152 -9.87 -11.83 -2.75
N ASP A 153 -9.86 -10.92 -3.73
CA ASP A 153 -8.93 -9.79 -3.75
C ASP A 153 -9.11 -8.87 -2.54
N LEU A 154 -10.34 -8.61 -2.12
CA LEU A 154 -10.61 -7.87 -0.90
C LEU A 154 -10.03 -8.58 0.33
N CYS A 155 -10.25 -9.89 0.48
CA CYS A 155 -9.67 -10.67 1.58
C CYS A 155 -8.15 -10.59 1.60
N ILE A 156 -7.49 -10.75 0.44
CA ILE A 156 -6.03 -10.69 0.34
C ILE A 156 -5.52 -9.28 0.64
N LYS A 157 -6.19 -8.23 0.15
CA LYS A 157 -5.84 -6.83 0.47
C LYS A 157 -5.96 -6.55 1.96
N THR A 158 -7.04 -6.97 2.60
CA THR A 158 -7.23 -6.83 4.05
C THR A 158 -6.14 -7.58 4.83
N MET A 159 -5.75 -8.78 4.36
CA MET A 159 -4.65 -9.54 4.96
C MET A 159 -3.34 -8.77 4.87
N GLY A 160 -3.11 -8.12 3.72
CA GLY A 160 -1.99 -7.23 3.49
C GLY A 160 -1.98 -6.04 4.44
N ASP A 161 -3.13 -5.37 4.61
CA ASP A 161 -3.29 -4.23 5.53
C ASP A 161 -2.96 -4.65 6.97
N THR A 162 -3.43 -5.80 7.43
CA THR A 162 -3.13 -6.36 8.76
C THR A 162 -1.63 -6.67 8.94
N PHE A 163 -0.95 -7.18 7.91
CA PHE A 163 0.49 -7.39 7.96
C PHE A 163 1.30 -6.09 8.03
N ILE A 164 0.90 -5.09 7.25
CA ILE A 164 1.54 -3.77 7.29
C ILE A 164 1.36 -3.13 8.67
N ALA A 165 0.14 -3.17 9.22
CA ALA A 165 -0.17 -2.61 10.54
C ALA A 165 0.62 -3.28 11.69
N SER A 166 1.04 -4.52 11.50
CA SER A 166 1.84 -5.29 12.47
C SER A 166 3.36 -5.26 12.22
N GLY A 167 3.82 -4.50 11.23
CA GLY A 167 5.23 -4.38 10.88
C GLY A 167 5.80 -5.51 10.02
N ARG A 168 4.97 -6.45 9.55
CA ARG A 168 5.39 -7.55 8.65
C ARG A 168 5.35 -7.10 7.19
N ILE A 169 6.26 -6.20 6.82
CA ILE A 169 6.20 -5.45 5.55
C ILE A 169 6.24 -6.36 4.31
N TYR A 170 7.15 -7.33 4.28
CA TYR A 170 7.29 -8.23 3.13
C TYR A 170 6.06 -9.11 2.92
N ALA A 171 5.43 -9.59 3.99
CA ALA A 171 4.19 -10.37 3.89
C ALA A 171 3.02 -9.51 3.39
N GLY A 172 2.91 -8.28 3.89
CA GLY A 172 1.89 -7.33 3.44
C GLY A 172 2.02 -6.98 1.97
N HIS A 173 3.23 -6.63 1.53
CA HIS A 173 3.49 -6.37 0.11
C HIS A 173 3.30 -7.61 -0.76
N PHE A 174 3.64 -8.80 -0.28
CA PHE A 174 3.36 -10.03 -1.01
C PHE A 174 1.86 -10.21 -1.29
N CYS A 175 1.00 -9.95 -0.29
CA CYS A 175 -0.45 -9.92 -0.48
C CYS A 175 -0.88 -8.88 -1.52
N TYR A 176 -0.34 -7.66 -1.48
CA TYR A 176 -0.65 -6.62 -2.47
C TYR A 176 -0.25 -7.00 -3.89
N LEU A 177 0.91 -7.64 -4.08
CA LEU A 177 1.34 -8.12 -5.39
C LEU A 177 0.39 -9.19 -5.94
N ILE A 178 -0.07 -10.11 -5.08
CA ILE A 178 -1.00 -11.16 -5.47
C ILE A 178 -2.39 -10.60 -5.80
N ALA A 179 -2.87 -9.64 -5.03
CA ALA A 179 -4.13 -8.93 -5.29
C ALA A 179 -4.01 -7.87 -6.40
N ASN A 180 -2.89 -7.86 -7.14
CA ASN A 180 -2.61 -6.93 -8.24
C ASN A 180 -2.85 -5.45 -7.90
N VAL A 181 -2.47 -5.05 -6.68
CA VAL A 181 -2.54 -3.64 -6.26
C VAL A 181 -1.56 -2.82 -7.12
N PRO A 182 -2.03 -1.73 -7.76
CA PRO A 182 -1.18 -0.95 -8.65
C PRO A 182 -0.05 -0.24 -7.88
N PHE A 183 1.11 -0.13 -8.52
CA PHE A 183 2.21 0.69 -8.02
C PHE A 183 1.85 2.17 -8.15
N GLY A 184 1.73 2.84 -7.02
CA GLY A 184 1.44 4.26 -6.93
C GLY A 184 2.68 5.13 -6.81
N SER A 185 2.45 6.43 -6.63
CA SER A 185 3.50 7.41 -6.40
C SER A 185 3.95 7.36 -4.95
N TYR A 186 5.26 7.29 -4.70
CA TYR A 186 5.81 7.33 -3.34
C TYR A 186 5.50 8.62 -2.57
N ARG A 187 5.09 9.69 -3.28
CA ARG A 187 4.69 10.97 -2.68
C ARG A 187 3.23 10.98 -2.21
N ASN A 188 2.44 10.02 -2.67
CA ASN A 188 1.05 9.89 -2.27
C ASN A 188 0.96 8.89 -1.11
N ASN A 189 0.65 9.40 0.08
CA ASN A 189 0.46 8.55 1.27
C ASN A 189 -0.76 7.62 1.17
N ALA A 190 -1.70 7.88 0.27
CA ALA A 190 -2.85 7.01 0.04
C ALA A 190 -2.48 5.76 -0.78
N ASP A 191 -1.38 5.80 -1.53
CA ASP A 191 -0.95 4.67 -2.34
C ASP A 191 -0.38 3.57 -1.44
N LYS A 192 -0.88 2.35 -1.56
CA LYS A 192 -0.49 1.23 -0.70
C LYS A 192 0.87 0.62 -1.03
N LEU A 193 1.37 0.84 -2.26
CA LEU A 193 2.58 0.23 -2.76
C LEU A 193 3.32 1.19 -3.70
N ALA A 194 4.52 1.61 -3.32
CA ALA A 194 5.43 2.37 -4.19
C ALA A 194 6.79 1.66 -4.37
N VAL A 195 7.27 1.00 -3.31
CA VAL A 195 8.50 0.18 -3.30
C VAL A 195 8.22 -1.11 -2.56
N ILE A 196 8.71 -2.23 -3.08
CA ILE A 196 8.61 -3.52 -2.40
C ILE A 196 9.60 -3.54 -1.24
N GLY A 197 9.11 -3.91 -0.07
CA GLY A 197 9.92 -4.10 1.15
C GLY A 197 10.03 -2.88 2.06
N SER A 198 9.40 -1.74 1.73
CA SER A 198 9.31 -0.60 2.64
C SER A 198 8.01 0.18 2.51
N ILE A 199 7.55 0.75 3.63
CA ILE A 199 6.41 1.67 3.66
C ILE A 199 6.92 3.09 3.38
N HIS A 200 6.36 3.76 2.37
CA HIS A 200 6.60 5.19 2.10
C HIS A 200 5.62 6.10 2.85
N ALA A 201 4.42 5.60 3.17
CA ALA A 201 3.37 6.35 3.84
C ALA A 201 3.86 6.95 5.17
N GLY A 202 3.71 8.26 5.33
CA GLY A 202 4.10 8.99 6.55
C GLY A 202 5.59 9.30 6.66
N GLN A 203 6.41 8.96 5.66
CA GLN A 203 7.82 9.33 5.64
C GLN A 203 8.04 10.62 4.84
N SER A 204 8.66 11.61 5.47
CA SER A 204 8.99 12.90 4.84
C SER A 204 10.26 12.83 3.98
N ASN A 205 11.08 11.79 4.15
CA ASN A 205 12.34 11.59 3.45
C ASN A 205 12.34 10.28 2.66
N LEU A 206 13.34 10.11 1.78
CA LEU A 206 13.56 8.88 1.01
C LEU A 206 14.26 7.77 1.84
N SER A 207 14.07 7.74 3.18
CA SER A 207 14.74 6.73 4.02
C SER A 207 14.20 5.32 3.79
N PHE A 208 12.93 5.18 3.42
CA PHE A 208 12.34 3.91 2.96
C PHE A 208 13.02 3.31 1.72
N ALA A 209 13.64 4.15 0.88
CA ALA A 209 14.23 3.75 -0.39
C ALA A 209 15.66 3.20 -0.22
N THR A 210 15.78 2.13 0.56
CA THR A 210 17.06 1.42 0.74
C THR A 210 17.45 0.69 -0.56
N ILE A 211 18.76 0.52 -0.79
CA ILE A 211 19.28 -0.16 -1.99
C ILE A 211 18.66 -1.56 -2.17
N PRO A 212 18.56 -2.42 -1.14
CA PRO A 212 17.94 -3.75 -1.31
C PRO A 212 16.48 -3.68 -1.76
N ASN A 213 15.70 -2.73 -1.24
CA ASN A 213 14.28 -2.58 -1.60
C ASN A 213 14.09 -2.04 -3.02
N LEU A 214 14.97 -1.12 -3.44
CA LEU A 214 15.02 -0.64 -4.81
C LEU A 214 15.36 -1.77 -5.78
N GLN A 215 16.42 -2.53 -5.49
CA GLN A 215 16.82 -3.69 -6.30
C GLN A 215 15.73 -4.77 -6.34
N LEU A 216 15.05 -5.05 -5.21
CA LEU A 216 13.94 -5.98 -5.16
C LEU A 216 12.77 -5.55 -6.07
N THR A 217 12.47 -4.25 -6.09
CA THR A 217 11.44 -3.68 -6.95
C THR A 217 11.84 -3.74 -8.43
N GLU A 218 13.13 -3.54 -8.75
CA GLU A 218 13.64 -3.71 -10.12
C GLU A 218 13.61 -5.15 -10.59
N VAL A 219 13.96 -6.13 -9.73
CA VAL A 219 13.83 -7.54 -10.06
C VAL A 219 12.37 -7.91 -10.35
N TYR A 220 11.42 -7.31 -9.64
CA TYR A 220 10.00 -7.49 -9.93
C TYR A 220 9.60 -6.87 -11.27
N GLU A 221 10.01 -5.63 -11.53
CA GLU A 221 9.78 -4.95 -12.81
C GLU A 221 10.32 -5.78 -14.00
N TYR A 222 11.55 -6.27 -13.85
CA TYR A 222 12.20 -7.15 -14.82
C TYR A 222 11.42 -8.45 -15.02
N ALA A 223 10.99 -9.09 -13.93
CA ALA A 223 10.24 -10.33 -13.98
C ALA A 223 8.89 -10.18 -14.69
N LEU A 224 8.24 -9.01 -14.58
CA LEU A 224 7.01 -8.67 -15.29
C LEU A 224 7.23 -8.23 -16.73
N ARG A 225 8.46 -7.91 -17.14
CA ARG A 225 8.79 -7.25 -18.43
C ARG A 225 7.93 -6.00 -18.69
N LYS A 226 7.58 -5.28 -17.63
CA LYS A 226 6.67 -4.13 -17.67
C LYS A 226 7.35 -2.96 -17.00
N CYS A 227 7.35 -1.79 -17.65
CA CYS A 227 7.86 -0.58 -17.02
C CYS A 227 6.90 -0.08 -15.93
N LEU A 228 7.39 0.07 -14.70
CA LEU A 228 6.65 0.71 -13.62
C LEU A 228 6.91 2.21 -13.67
N THR A 229 6.07 2.93 -14.42
CA THR A 229 6.20 4.36 -14.66
C THR A 229 6.30 5.20 -13.38
N THR A 230 5.50 4.87 -12.37
CA THR A 230 5.49 5.52 -11.05
C THR A 230 6.77 5.29 -10.23
N TYR A 231 7.58 4.29 -10.61
CA TYR A 231 8.85 3.94 -9.97
C TYR A 231 10.07 4.68 -10.57
N ILE A 232 9.93 5.32 -11.74
CA ILE A 232 11.04 6.03 -12.40
C ILE A 232 11.73 7.08 -11.50
N PRO A 233 11.02 7.92 -10.72
CA PRO A 233 11.67 8.85 -9.80
C PRO A 233 12.62 8.17 -8.79
N LEU A 234 12.28 6.96 -8.33
CA LEU A 234 13.10 6.20 -7.39
C LEU A 234 14.30 5.56 -8.09
N LYS A 235 14.21 5.24 -9.38
CA LYS A 235 15.37 4.86 -10.21
C LYS A 235 16.35 6.02 -10.36
N VAL A 236 15.87 7.26 -10.53
CA VAL A 236 16.74 8.46 -10.54
C VAL A 236 17.47 8.63 -9.20
N TYR A 237 16.76 8.40 -8.08
CA TYR A 237 17.37 8.38 -6.75
C TYR A 237 18.43 7.29 -6.62
N TYR A 238 18.15 6.08 -7.11
CA TYR A 238 19.11 4.97 -7.12
C TYR A 238 20.37 5.31 -7.92
N THR A 239 20.21 5.88 -9.13
CA THR A 239 21.34 6.38 -9.94
C THR A 239 22.17 7.40 -9.16
N SER A 240 21.52 8.27 -8.39
CA SER A 240 22.22 9.25 -7.56
C SER A 240 23.09 8.58 -6.49
N LYS A 241 22.61 7.47 -5.89
CA LYS A 241 23.42 6.65 -4.98
C LYS A 241 24.61 6.01 -5.70
N LEU A 242 24.43 5.47 -6.91
CA LEU A 242 25.53 4.89 -7.69
C LEU A 242 26.66 5.90 -7.95
N VAL A 243 26.31 7.14 -8.33
CA VAL A 243 27.29 8.22 -8.54
C VAL A 243 28.04 8.54 -7.25
N LEU A 244 27.34 8.62 -6.11
CA LEU A 244 27.96 8.86 -4.80
C LEU A 244 28.93 7.73 -4.39
N HIS A 245 28.62 6.49 -4.76
CA HIS A 245 29.51 5.34 -4.55
C HIS A 245 30.63 5.22 -5.60
N GLY A 246 30.75 6.16 -6.53
CA GLY A 246 31.79 6.15 -7.56
C GLY A 246 31.51 5.23 -8.76
N LEU A 247 30.36 4.56 -8.79
CA LEU A 247 29.89 3.67 -9.87
C LEU A 247 29.30 4.48 -11.04
N LYS A 248 30.14 5.32 -11.65
CA LYS A 248 29.72 6.35 -12.61
C LYS A 248 29.39 5.77 -14.00
N ARG A 249 30.01 4.65 -14.38
CA ARG A 249 29.71 3.97 -15.66
C ARG A 249 28.33 3.33 -15.60
N GLU A 250 28.04 2.65 -14.50
CA GLU A 250 26.75 2.04 -14.19
C GLU A 250 25.67 3.11 -14.07
N ALA A 251 25.97 4.23 -13.39
CA ALA A 251 25.05 5.35 -13.30
C ALA A 251 24.72 5.97 -14.67
N LEU A 252 25.71 6.09 -15.56
CA LEU A 252 25.49 6.60 -16.92
C LEU A 252 24.60 5.66 -17.75
N ALA A 253 24.83 4.34 -17.65
CA ALA A 253 23.99 3.34 -18.31
C ALA A 253 22.54 3.39 -17.77
N TYR A 254 22.36 3.54 -16.45
CA TYR A 254 21.04 3.75 -15.85
C TYR A 254 20.36 5.02 -16.36
N CYS A 255 21.11 6.13 -16.46
CA CYS A 255 20.60 7.36 -17.04
C CYS A 255 20.15 7.17 -18.49
N GLU A 256 20.91 6.45 -19.30
CA GLU A 256 20.53 6.19 -20.68
C GLU A 256 19.22 5.38 -20.77
N GLU A 257 19.09 4.30 -20.02
CA GLU A 257 17.87 3.47 -20.00
C GLU A 257 16.64 4.24 -19.50
N ILE A 258 16.79 5.04 -18.44
CA ILE A 258 15.72 5.91 -17.94
C ILE A 258 15.35 6.94 -19.02
N GLY A 259 16.33 7.61 -19.62
CA GLY A 259 16.11 8.61 -20.67
C GLY A 259 15.36 8.03 -21.87
N GLN A 260 15.79 6.88 -22.38
CA GLN A 260 15.09 6.18 -23.46
C GLN A 260 13.68 5.74 -23.07
N THR A 261 13.47 5.33 -21.82
CA THR A 261 12.14 4.96 -21.32
C THR A 261 11.20 6.17 -21.28
N LEU A 262 11.68 7.31 -20.81
CA LEU A 262 10.92 8.57 -20.78
C LEU A 262 10.54 9.04 -22.18
N ILE A 263 11.48 8.99 -23.12
CA ILE A 263 11.25 9.34 -24.53
C ILE A 263 10.20 8.41 -25.15
N ARG A 264 10.31 7.09 -24.94
CA ARG A 264 9.35 6.10 -25.45
C ARG A 264 7.94 6.31 -24.91
N GLN A 265 7.81 6.71 -23.64
CA GLN A 265 6.51 6.94 -23.02
C GLN A 265 5.86 8.25 -23.45
N GLY A 266 6.64 9.28 -23.80
CA GLY A 266 6.15 10.57 -24.30
C GLY A 266 5.39 11.44 -23.29
N ASN A 267 5.05 10.89 -22.12
CA ASN A 267 4.42 11.58 -21.01
C ASN A 267 5.33 11.43 -19.79
N VAL A 268 5.72 12.54 -19.17
CA VAL A 268 6.54 12.57 -17.94
C VAL A 268 5.84 13.32 -16.80
N SER A 269 4.53 13.53 -16.91
CA SER A 269 3.74 14.33 -15.95
C SER A 269 3.73 13.74 -14.53
N TYR A 270 4.03 12.45 -14.40
CA TYR A 270 4.15 11.75 -13.11
C TYR A 270 5.50 12.00 -12.42
N ILE A 271 6.47 12.63 -13.10
CA ILE A 271 7.76 13.01 -12.53
C ILE A 271 7.74 14.51 -12.25
N GLN A 272 8.17 14.91 -11.04
CA GLN A 272 8.31 16.32 -10.74
C GLN A 272 9.46 16.93 -11.56
N LEU A 273 9.28 18.17 -11.98
CA LEU A 273 10.28 18.90 -12.76
C LEU A 273 11.66 18.94 -12.06
N VAL A 274 11.66 19.03 -10.73
CA VAL A 274 12.89 19.03 -9.92
C VAL A 274 13.64 17.70 -10.03
N ASP A 275 12.94 16.57 -10.05
CA ASP A 275 13.57 15.25 -10.20
C ASP A 275 14.15 15.09 -11.61
N LEU A 276 13.46 15.63 -12.64
CA LEU A 276 13.95 15.64 -14.04
C LEU A 276 15.19 16.53 -14.22
N GLN A 277 15.22 17.70 -13.57
CA GLN A 277 16.38 18.59 -13.58
C GLN A 277 17.58 17.96 -12.87
N LEU A 278 17.36 17.35 -11.70
CA LEU A 278 18.38 16.60 -10.98
C LEU A 278 18.92 15.47 -11.84
N PHE A 279 18.05 14.73 -12.52
CA PHE A 279 18.43 13.66 -13.44
C PHE A 279 19.35 14.14 -14.57
N ILE A 280 19.02 15.25 -15.25
CA ILE A 280 19.87 15.82 -16.31
C ILE A 280 21.25 16.17 -15.73
N LEU A 281 21.29 16.85 -14.60
CA LEU A 281 22.54 17.24 -13.94
C LEU A 281 23.42 16.02 -13.61
N MET A 282 22.79 14.93 -13.16
CA MET A 282 23.49 13.69 -12.83
C MET A 282 24.01 12.97 -14.08
N ALA A 283 23.25 12.95 -15.17
CA ALA A 283 23.68 12.40 -16.45
C ALA A 283 24.89 13.16 -17.00
N GLU A 284 24.86 14.49 -16.97
CA GLU A 284 25.97 15.34 -17.43
C GLU A 284 27.24 15.15 -16.60
N LYS A 285 27.11 15.12 -15.27
CA LYS A 285 28.26 14.91 -14.35
C LYS A 285 28.87 13.52 -14.51
N SER A 286 28.04 12.49 -14.64
CA SER A 286 28.51 11.11 -14.85
C SER A 286 29.24 10.98 -16.19
N ARG A 287 28.71 11.62 -17.25
CA ARG A 287 29.34 11.68 -18.57
C ARG A 287 30.69 12.42 -18.57
N ALA A 288 30.75 13.60 -17.93
CA ALA A 288 31.98 14.40 -17.87
C ALA A 288 33.14 13.64 -17.22
N PHE A 289 32.84 12.75 -16.27
CA PHE A 289 33.86 11.89 -15.68
C PHE A 289 34.28 10.75 -16.61
N THR A 290 33.35 10.09 -17.31
CA THR A 290 33.67 9.04 -18.29
C THR A 290 34.52 9.60 -19.44
N ARG A 291 34.27 10.85 -19.86
CA ARG A 291 35.10 11.60 -20.82
C ARG A 291 36.57 11.67 -20.41
N ASN A 292 36.88 11.80 -19.11
CA ASN A 292 38.26 11.92 -18.62
C ASN A 292 39.05 10.60 -18.68
N PHE A 293 38.38 9.46 -18.93
CA PHE A 293 39.01 8.13 -19.03
C PHE A 293 39.11 7.60 -20.47
N GLN A 294 38.53 8.30 -21.45
CA GLN A 294 38.59 7.89 -22.87
C GLN A 294 39.63 8.71 -23.63
N LEU A 295 40.51 7.98 -24.32
CA LEU A 295 41.77 8.45 -24.93
C LEU A 295 41.60 9.40 -26.14
N ASP A 296 40.38 9.68 -26.60
CA ASP A 296 40.16 10.49 -27.80
C ASP A 296 39.15 11.65 -27.56
N PRO A 297 39.63 12.88 -27.31
CA PRO A 297 38.80 14.05 -27.06
C PRO A 297 37.95 14.50 -28.26
N MET A 298 38.24 14.03 -29.48
CA MET A 298 37.65 14.54 -30.73
C MET A 298 36.45 13.74 -31.25
N SER A 299 36.20 12.52 -30.75
CA SER A 299 35.13 11.64 -31.26
C SER A 299 33.87 11.59 -30.39
N TYR A 300 33.82 12.31 -29.26
CA TYR A 300 32.71 12.17 -28.30
C TYR A 300 31.56 13.14 -28.59
N LYS A 301 30.62 12.72 -29.46
CA LYS A 301 29.35 13.43 -29.68
C LYS A 301 28.43 13.22 -28.47
N GLU A 302 27.70 14.27 -28.09
CA GLU A 302 26.66 14.16 -27.05
C GLU A 302 25.60 13.11 -27.47
N PRO A 303 25.20 12.20 -26.55
CA PRO A 303 24.20 11.19 -26.87
C PRO A 303 22.86 11.85 -27.22
N THR A 304 22.24 11.36 -28.30
CA THR A 304 21.00 11.89 -28.86
C THR A 304 19.83 11.83 -27.88
N TRP A 305 19.78 10.82 -27.00
CA TRP A 305 18.75 10.69 -25.97
C TRP A 305 18.79 11.86 -24.97
N LEU A 306 19.97 12.42 -24.65
CA LEU A 306 20.08 13.51 -23.68
C LEU A 306 19.61 14.85 -24.28
N ILE A 307 19.90 15.07 -25.57
CA ILE A 307 19.41 16.22 -26.32
C ILE A 307 17.88 16.18 -26.40
N GLU A 308 17.33 15.03 -26.77
CA GLU A 308 15.90 14.84 -26.94
C GLU A 308 15.14 14.96 -25.61
N LEU A 309 15.69 14.40 -24.53
CA LEU A 309 15.10 14.55 -23.20
C LEU A 309 15.10 16.02 -22.73
N ARG A 310 16.19 16.76 -22.98
CA ARG A 310 16.25 18.19 -22.66
C ARG A 310 15.21 18.98 -23.43
N ARG A 311 15.00 18.65 -24.71
CA ARG A 311 13.95 19.25 -25.55
C ARG A 311 12.56 18.98 -24.97
N ILE A 312 12.27 17.74 -24.57
CA ILE A 312 10.98 17.38 -23.94
C ILE A 312 10.76 18.14 -22.64
N ILE A 313 11.77 18.21 -21.77
CA ILE A 313 11.68 18.92 -20.49
C ILE A 313 11.49 20.42 -20.70
N GLN A 314 12.23 21.02 -21.64
CA GLN A 314 12.08 22.44 -21.95
C GLN A 314 10.67 22.77 -22.46
N ASN A 315 10.12 21.94 -23.34
CA ASN A 315 8.72 22.10 -23.79
C ASN A 315 7.72 22.02 -22.63
N LEU A 316 7.95 21.16 -21.64
CA LEU A 316 7.06 21.04 -20.47
C LEU A 316 7.17 22.24 -19.54
N ILE A 317 8.38 22.78 -19.38
CA ILE A 317 8.64 24.02 -18.66
C ILE A 317 7.88 25.16 -19.34
N ASP A 318 8.05 25.31 -20.65
CA ASP A 318 7.43 26.37 -21.44
C ASP A 318 5.90 26.26 -21.40
N ASN A 319 5.34 25.05 -21.54
CA ASN A 319 3.90 24.81 -21.41
C ASN A 319 3.36 25.04 -19.99
N ALA A 320 4.14 24.74 -18.95
CA ALA A 320 3.76 25.03 -17.57
C ALA A 320 3.74 26.54 -17.30
N PHE A 321 4.66 27.30 -17.89
CA PHE A 321 4.67 28.76 -17.84
C PHE A 321 3.50 29.37 -18.63
N LEU A 322 3.23 28.90 -19.84
CA LEU A 322 2.10 29.38 -20.66
C LEU A 322 0.73 29.09 -20.01
N ASN A 323 0.56 27.93 -19.36
CA ASN A 323 -0.66 27.61 -18.62
C ASN A 323 -0.83 28.47 -17.35
N LYS A 324 0.27 29.00 -16.81
CA LYS A 324 0.25 29.93 -15.67
C LYS A 324 -0.13 31.34 -16.12
N THR A 325 0.43 31.82 -17.24
CA THR A 325 0.09 33.12 -17.82
C THR A 325 -1.35 33.17 -18.32
N VAL A 326 -1.87 32.09 -18.94
CA VAL A 326 -3.28 32.03 -19.36
C VAL A 326 -4.24 32.03 -18.16
N ARG A 327 -3.87 31.44 -17.02
CA ARG A 327 -4.67 31.50 -15.78
C ARG A 327 -4.64 32.89 -15.12
N ASP A 328 -3.54 33.62 -15.26
CA ASP A 328 -3.44 35.00 -14.80
C ASP A 328 -4.18 35.97 -15.74
N ASP A 329 -4.22 35.69 -17.06
CA ASP A 329 -4.95 36.48 -18.06
C ASP A 329 -6.47 36.19 -18.11
N THR A 330 -6.93 35.07 -17.54
CA THR A 330 -8.38 34.74 -17.46
C THR A 330 -9.04 35.15 -16.13
N ILE A 331 -8.30 35.78 -15.23
CA ILE A 331 -8.91 36.57 -14.15
C ILE A 331 -9.04 38.01 -14.64
N ASN A 332 -10.28 38.39 -14.95
CA ASN A 332 -10.84 39.73 -15.20
C ASN A 332 -10.94 40.27 -16.64
N PRO A 333 -12.12 40.09 -17.27
CA PRO A 333 -12.77 41.14 -18.05
C PRO A 333 -13.86 41.88 -17.26
N SER A 334 -13.83 41.88 -15.91
CA SER A 334 -14.86 42.54 -15.07
C SER A 334 -14.38 43.81 -14.34
N VAL A 335 -13.09 44.14 -14.36
CA VAL A 335 -12.55 45.33 -13.66
C VAL A 335 -12.56 46.62 -14.50
N GLN A 336 -12.91 46.55 -15.79
CA GLN A 336 -13.09 47.75 -16.62
C GLN A 336 -14.49 48.39 -16.56
N GLN A 337 -15.41 47.86 -15.74
CA GLN A 337 -16.73 48.49 -15.51
C GLN A 337 -16.91 49.18 -14.15
N ILE A 338 -15.95 49.09 -13.22
CA ILE A 338 -16.08 49.75 -11.91
C ILE A 338 -15.55 51.20 -11.93
N HIS A 339 -14.63 51.56 -12.82
CA HIS A 339 -14.12 52.94 -12.94
C HIS A 339 -14.97 53.91 -13.79
N LYS A 340 -16.21 53.56 -14.12
CA LYS A 340 -17.17 54.50 -14.75
C LYS A 340 -18.38 54.86 -13.88
N ILE A 341 -18.50 54.34 -12.66
CA ILE A 341 -19.65 54.61 -11.78
C ILE A 341 -19.29 55.52 -10.59
N GLU A 342 -18.02 55.62 -10.18
CA GLU A 342 -17.63 56.47 -9.03
C GLU A 342 -17.39 57.96 -9.36
N ASN A 343 -17.43 58.37 -10.64
CA ASN A 343 -17.19 59.77 -11.04
C ASN A 343 -18.47 60.62 -11.23
N ASN A 344 -19.66 60.11 -10.91
CA ASN A 344 -20.92 60.87 -11.03
C ASN A 344 -21.65 61.13 -9.70
N ALA A 345 -21.03 60.84 -8.54
CA ALA A 345 -21.62 61.09 -7.22
C ALA A 345 -20.99 62.26 -6.46
N GLN A 346 -20.38 63.22 -7.16
CA GLN A 346 -19.88 64.47 -6.58
C GLN A 346 -20.37 65.67 -7.39
N GLN A 347 -21.64 66.01 -7.24
CA GLN A 347 -22.18 67.38 -7.34
C GLN A 347 -23.64 67.36 -6.88
N THR A 348 -24.09 68.46 -6.25
CA THR A 348 -25.36 68.68 -5.52
C THR A 348 -25.43 67.96 -4.15
N THR A 349 -25.50 68.59 -2.97
CA THR A 349 -25.82 69.97 -2.56
C THR A 349 -25.18 70.28 -1.19
N GLN A 350 -24.61 71.47 -1.03
CA GLN A 350 -24.47 72.13 0.28
C GLN A 350 -25.83 72.73 0.65
N SER A 351 -26.27 72.59 1.91
CA SER A 351 -26.50 73.72 2.82
C SER A 351 -27.32 73.36 4.08
N THR A 352 -26.85 73.94 5.19
CA THR A 352 -27.59 74.41 6.38
C THR A 352 -27.66 73.54 7.65
N TYR A 353 -26.80 73.92 8.60
CA TYR A 353 -26.99 74.08 10.04
C TYR A 353 -28.37 73.75 10.65
N ALA A 354 -28.40 72.93 11.71
CA ALA A 354 -28.56 73.38 13.11
C ALA A 354 -29.22 72.33 14.01
N ASP A 355 -28.68 72.27 15.24
CA ASP A 355 -29.33 71.99 16.52
C ASP A 355 -29.63 70.58 17.07
N ARG A 356 -29.03 70.38 18.26
CA ARG A 356 -29.52 69.80 19.52
C ARG A 356 -30.16 68.40 19.55
N LYS A 357 -29.44 67.52 20.26
CA LYS A 357 -29.87 66.40 21.14
C LYS A 357 -31.10 66.74 22.03
N PRO A 358 -31.67 65.78 22.81
CA PRO A 358 -31.76 64.31 22.67
C PRO A 358 -33.18 63.77 23.00
N SER A 359 -33.37 62.44 22.96
CA SER A 359 -34.07 61.60 23.97
C SER A 359 -35.12 60.58 23.46
N THR A 360 -34.87 59.33 23.89
CA THR A 360 -35.82 58.33 24.45
C THR A 360 -36.92 57.66 23.61
N ASN A 361 -36.88 56.32 23.74
CA ASN A 361 -37.98 55.38 23.98
C ASN A 361 -38.79 54.77 22.82
N SER A 362 -38.59 53.45 22.68
CA SER A 362 -39.58 52.40 23.00
C SER A 362 -40.26 51.61 21.87
N ARG A 363 -40.48 50.32 22.21
CA ARG A 363 -41.34 49.26 21.64
C ARG A 363 -40.80 48.51 20.41
N GLN A 364 -40.52 47.20 20.51
CA GLN A 364 -41.47 46.04 20.52
C GLN A 364 -42.36 46.11 19.26
N THR A 365 -42.39 45.18 18.31
CA THR A 365 -42.47 43.70 18.27
C THR A 365 -42.03 43.30 16.84
N GLU A 366 -41.69 42.07 16.42
CA GLU A 366 -42.37 40.79 16.58
C GLU A 366 -41.50 39.67 15.98
N GLN A 367 -41.74 38.45 16.44
CA GLN A 367 -41.04 37.20 16.14
C GLN A 367 -41.38 36.64 14.76
N ILE A 368 -40.42 35.97 14.09
CA ILE A 368 -40.64 34.64 13.49
C ILE A 368 -39.36 33.80 13.67
N ASN A 369 -39.51 32.68 14.40
CA ASN A 369 -38.53 31.60 14.55
C ASN A 369 -38.47 30.72 13.29
N THR A 370 -37.28 30.21 12.95
CA THR A 370 -37.11 28.79 12.60
C THR A 370 -35.72 28.30 13.04
N MET A 371 -35.71 27.09 13.60
CA MET A 371 -34.66 26.45 14.39
C MET A 371 -33.56 25.80 13.53
N THR A 372 -32.31 25.86 14.00
CA THR A 372 -31.33 24.76 13.86
C THR A 372 -30.48 24.70 15.16
N PRO A 373 -30.30 23.52 15.77
CA PRO A 373 -29.24 23.30 16.75
C PRO A 373 -28.09 22.46 16.17
N SER A 374 -26.86 22.89 16.48
CA SER A 374 -25.67 22.12 16.92
C SER A 374 -25.58 20.62 16.54
N THR A 375 -24.42 20.06 16.18
CA THR A 375 -23.24 19.94 17.06
C THR A 375 -22.01 19.50 16.27
N SER A 376 -20.86 20.06 16.63
CA SER A 376 -19.51 19.81 16.11
C SER A 376 -18.69 18.86 17.02
N VAL A 377 -17.81 18.03 16.43
CA VAL A 377 -16.59 17.45 17.06
C VAL A 377 -15.56 17.27 15.92
N ALA A 378 -14.58 18.18 15.71
CA ALA A 378 -13.26 18.34 16.35
C ALA A 378 -12.18 17.33 15.89
N TYR A 379 -11.15 17.83 15.18
CA TYR A 379 -9.82 17.24 15.02
C TYR A 379 -8.78 18.29 15.48
N PRO A 380 -7.71 17.94 16.21
CA PRO A 380 -6.72 18.91 16.65
C PRO A 380 -5.63 19.13 15.60
N SER A 381 -5.34 20.40 15.34
CA SER A 381 -4.16 20.88 14.62
C SER A 381 -3.22 21.53 15.65
N VAL A 382 -1.97 21.09 15.73
CA VAL A 382 -0.94 21.78 16.53
C VAL A 382 -0.07 22.62 15.60
N THR A 383 -0.16 23.92 15.81
CA THR A 383 0.67 24.99 15.26
C THR A 383 2.05 24.98 15.91
N ASN A 384 3.07 25.42 15.18
CA ASN A 384 4.33 25.85 15.78
C ASN A 384 4.79 27.16 15.15
N THR A 385 4.94 28.17 16.00
CA THR A 385 5.52 29.50 15.71
C THR A 385 6.96 29.56 16.24
N ASN A 386 7.85 30.14 15.42
CA ASN A 386 9.22 30.56 15.76
C ASN A 386 9.23 31.58 16.93
N ILE A 387 10.26 31.71 17.80
CA ILE A 387 11.50 32.51 17.59
C ILE A 387 12.41 32.52 18.87
N ILE A 388 13.71 32.20 18.68
CA ILE A 388 14.98 32.81 19.19
C ILE A 388 15.39 32.83 20.69
N ASN A 389 16.54 32.20 21.03
CA ASN A 389 17.81 32.87 21.46
C ASN A 389 18.96 31.90 21.82
N GLY A 390 20.20 32.24 21.42
CA GLY A 390 21.41 32.10 22.26
C GLY A 390 22.50 31.07 21.88
N CYS A 391 23.66 31.57 21.41
CA CYS A 391 24.92 30.86 21.17
C CYS A 391 25.61 30.31 22.44
N ASP A 392 26.37 29.21 22.32
CA ASP A 392 27.83 29.22 22.55
C ASP A 392 28.53 27.91 22.06
N PRO A 393 29.79 27.96 21.57
CA PRO A 393 30.53 26.81 21.06
C PRO A 393 31.67 26.37 21.98
N SER A 394 31.73 25.09 22.36
CA SER A 394 32.95 24.50 22.93
C SER A 394 32.96 22.96 22.95
N ASN A 395 33.76 22.40 22.03
CA ASN A 395 34.73 21.31 22.26
C ASN A 395 34.23 19.84 22.39
N PRO A 396 35.09 18.81 22.18
CA PRO A 396 35.48 18.32 20.85
C PRO A 396 35.34 16.79 20.65
N VAL A 397 35.40 16.41 19.37
CA VAL A 397 35.93 15.17 18.76
C VAL A 397 36.38 14.05 19.70
N THR A 398 35.75 12.88 19.57
CA THR A 398 36.34 11.58 19.92
C THR A 398 36.36 10.69 18.68
N THR A 399 37.58 10.44 18.22
CA THR A 399 37.93 9.53 17.13
C THR A 399 38.10 8.14 17.71
N GLU A 400 37.18 7.21 17.45
CA GLU A 400 37.44 5.79 17.72
C GLU A 400 37.89 5.09 16.43
N GLN A 401 39.17 4.71 16.45
CA GLN A 401 39.79 3.79 15.51
C GLN A 401 39.19 2.40 15.72
N ILE A 402 38.59 1.81 14.67
CA ILE A 402 38.33 0.37 14.64
C ILE A 402 39.37 -0.27 13.72
N SER A 403 40.14 -1.15 14.33
CA SER A 403 41.22 -1.95 13.80
C SER A 403 40.74 -2.98 12.79
N TYR A 404 41.50 -3.11 11.70
CA TYR A 404 41.44 -4.23 10.77
C TYR A 404 42.00 -5.48 11.45
N GLN A 405 41.23 -6.58 11.46
CA GLN A 405 41.78 -7.92 11.57
C GLN A 405 41.44 -8.73 10.32
N ASN A 406 42.51 -9.10 9.61
CA ASN A 406 42.57 -10.07 8.54
C ASN A 406 42.65 -11.49 9.12
N SER A 407 41.75 -12.37 8.68
CA SER A 407 41.85 -13.84 8.72
C SER A 407 40.57 -14.36 8.03
N THR A 408 40.55 -15.26 7.04
CA THR A 408 41.53 -16.23 6.52
C THR A 408 41.01 -16.69 5.15
N ALA A 409 41.95 -16.91 4.22
CA ALA A 409 41.72 -17.51 2.91
C ALA A 409 41.29 -18.99 3.03
N THR A 410 40.37 -19.44 2.16
CA THR A 410 40.30 -20.85 1.74
C THR A 410 40.04 -20.93 0.23
N ASN A 411 40.86 -21.79 -0.38
CA ASN A 411 41.08 -22.00 -1.81
C ASN A 411 39.90 -22.67 -2.54
N TYR A 412 39.66 -22.26 -3.78
CA TYR A 412 39.00 -23.07 -4.81
C TYR A 412 40.07 -23.65 -5.76
N PRO A 413 40.01 -24.94 -6.14
CA PRO A 413 40.85 -25.48 -7.19
C PRO A 413 40.17 -25.33 -8.57
N ASN A 414 40.85 -24.64 -9.48
CA ASN A 414 40.62 -24.73 -10.92
C ASN A 414 41.16 -26.07 -11.43
N THR A 415 40.37 -26.80 -12.22
CA THR A 415 40.89 -27.76 -13.20
C THR A 415 40.14 -27.59 -14.51
N LEU A 416 40.87 -27.06 -15.50
CA LEU A 416 40.60 -27.15 -16.93
C LEU A 416 41.76 -27.96 -17.52
N THR A 417 41.43 -29.15 -18.00
CA THR A 417 42.09 -29.83 -19.13
C THR A 417 41.02 -30.65 -19.81
#